data_AF-A0A933LP83-F1
#
_entry.id   AF-A0A933LP83-F1
#
_cell.length_a   1.000
_cell.length_b   1.000
_cell.length_c   1.000
_cell.angle_alpha   90.00
_cell.angle_beta   90.00
_cell.angle_gamma   90.00
#
_symmetry.space_group_name_H-M   'P 1'
#
loop_
_entity.id
_entity.type
_entity.pdbx_description
1 polymer ?
#
loop_
_entity_poly.entity_id
_entity_poly.type
_entity_poly.pdbx_seq_one_letter_code
_entity_poly.pdbx_strand_id
1 'polypeptide(L)'
;DKPRPGKPQALADSDKKLALTLKVKDPSLGCQAIADEIESEKAKKISHKTVERFLKFCGLLTFRGTGVKKTPHARKGKKTRKNL
;
A
#
# COMPACT_ATOMS: atom_id res chain seq x y z
N ASP A 1 6.84 33.44 -4.14
CA ASP A 1 6.03 32.22 -3.90
C ASP A 1 6.89 31.00 -3.64
N LYS A 2 6.72 30.32 -2.50
CA LYS A 2 7.28 28.97 -2.31
C LYS A 2 6.32 27.96 -2.97
N PRO A 3 6.79 26.99 -3.78
CA PRO A 3 5.91 25.98 -4.35
C PRO A 3 5.26 25.21 -3.18
N ARG A 4 3.93 25.23 -3.11
CA ARG A 4 3.18 24.38 -2.17
C ARG A 4 3.63 22.94 -2.40
N PRO A 5 3.83 22.13 -1.34
CA PRO A 5 4.20 20.73 -1.53
C PRO A 5 3.11 20.08 -2.37
N GLY A 6 3.48 19.75 -3.61
CA GLY A 6 2.59 19.11 -4.57
C GLY A 6 2.02 17.86 -3.91
N LYS A 7 0.69 17.75 -3.92
CA LYS A 7 -0.02 16.58 -3.43
C LYS A 7 0.68 15.35 -4.06
N PRO A 8 1.13 14.37 -3.27
CA PRO A 8 1.87 13.24 -3.82
C PRO A 8 1.04 12.64 -4.95
N GLN A 9 1.64 12.60 -6.15
CA GLN A 9 0.97 12.08 -7.33
C GLN A 9 0.49 10.67 -7.02
N ALA A 10 -0.84 10.50 -7.01
CA ALA A 10 -1.45 9.23 -6.73
C ALA A 10 -1.09 8.26 -7.84
N LEU A 11 -0.74 7.03 -7.47
CA LEU A 11 -0.51 5.94 -8.42
C LEU A 11 -1.76 5.78 -9.31
N ALA A 12 -1.59 5.64 -10.63
CA ALA A 12 -2.73 5.49 -11.53
C ALA A 12 -3.47 4.17 -11.21
N ASP A 13 -4.78 4.11 -11.45
CA ASP A 13 -5.57 2.93 -11.05
C ASP A 13 -5.13 1.64 -11.78
N SER A 14 -4.58 1.77 -12.98
CA SER A 14 -3.97 0.65 -13.70
C SER A 14 -2.67 0.17 -13.06
N ASP A 15 -1.84 1.07 -12.52
CA ASP A 15 -0.61 0.71 -11.78
C ASP A 15 -0.95 0.05 -10.46
N LYS A 16 -2.01 0.54 -9.78
CA LYS A 16 -2.51 -0.04 -8.53
C LYS A 16 -2.93 -1.50 -8.74
N LYS A 17 -3.70 -1.77 -9.80
CA LYS A 17 -4.14 -3.14 -10.14
C LYS A 17 -2.95 -4.05 -10.45
N LEU A 18 -1.95 -3.56 -11.18
CA LEU A 18 -0.75 -4.36 -11.48
C LEU A 18 0.02 -4.67 -10.19
N ALA A 19 0.30 -3.65 -9.37
CA ALA A 19 1.00 -3.80 -8.10
C ALA A 19 0.31 -4.81 -7.16
N LEU A 20 -1.03 -4.77 -7.08
CA LEU A 20 -1.82 -5.75 -6.33
C LEU A 20 -1.68 -7.14 -6.90
N THR A 21 -1.80 -7.28 -8.22
CA THR A 21 -1.73 -8.58 -8.90
C THR A 21 -0.37 -9.24 -8.70
N LEU A 22 0.72 -8.47 -8.85
CA LEU A 22 2.08 -8.94 -8.61
C LEU A 22 2.30 -9.32 -7.15
N LYS A 23 1.79 -8.53 -6.21
CA LYS A 23 1.91 -8.82 -4.78
C LYS A 23 1.07 -10.02 -4.33
N VAL A 24 -0.06 -10.28 -4.99
CA VAL A 24 -0.91 -11.44 -4.74
C VAL A 24 -0.30 -12.71 -5.35
N LYS A 25 0.26 -12.62 -6.56
CA LYS A 25 0.99 -13.72 -7.19
C LYS A 25 2.20 -14.11 -6.36
N ASP A 26 2.99 -13.12 -5.96
CA ASP A 26 4.21 -13.32 -5.17
C ASP A 26 4.23 -12.40 -3.94
N PRO A 27 3.75 -12.89 -2.78
CA PRO A 27 3.76 -12.12 -1.53
C PRO A 27 5.17 -11.75 -1.05
N SER A 28 6.19 -12.51 -1.47
CA SER A 28 7.60 -12.25 -1.19
C SER A 28 8.19 -11.12 -2.06
N LEU A 29 7.52 -10.71 -3.14
CA LEU A 29 8.03 -9.69 -4.06
C LEU A 29 8.22 -8.35 -3.33
N GLY A 30 9.41 -7.78 -3.48
CA GLY A 30 9.75 -6.49 -2.91
C GLY A 30 9.05 -5.33 -3.63
N CYS A 31 8.88 -4.20 -2.94
CA CYS A 31 8.28 -3.00 -3.56
C CYS A 31 9.11 -2.45 -4.73
N GLN A 32 10.44 -2.66 -4.68
CA GLN A 32 11.37 -2.30 -5.74
C GLN A 32 11.09 -3.13 -7.00
N ALA A 33 11.04 -4.46 -6.88
CA ALA A 33 10.73 -5.35 -7.99
C ALA A 33 9.35 -5.05 -8.63
N ILE A 34 8.33 -4.78 -7.80
CA ILE A 34 7.01 -4.38 -8.29
C ILE A 34 7.09 -3.06 -9.07
N ALA A 35 7.88 -2.09 -8.59
CA ALA A 35 8.06 -0.82 -9.30
C ALA A 35 8.78 -1.02 -10.64
N ASP A 36 9.83 -1.85 -10.66
CA ASP A 36 10.61 -2.15 -11.86
C ASP A 36 9.75 -2.85 -12.92
N GLU A 37 8.85 -3.76 -12.51
CA GLU A 37 7.93 -4.46 -13.40
C GLU A 37 6.86 -3.53 -13.99
N ILE A 38 6.29 -2.62 -13.18
CA ILE A 38 5.37 -1.59 -13.70
C ILE A 38 6.11 -0.62 -14.62
N GLU A 39 7.36 -0.26 -14.31
CA GLU A 39 8.19 0.60 -15.16
C GLU A 39 8.48 -0.07 -16.51
N SER A 40 8.75 -1.38 -16.50
CA SER A 40 8.95 -2.17 -17.72
C SER A 40 7.69 -2.22 -18.59
N GLU A 41 6.50 -2.41 -18.01
CA GLU A 41 5.26 -2.52 -18.77
C GLU A 41 4.79 -1.17 -19.34
N LYS A 42 5.00 -0.06 -18.61
CA LYS A 42 4.45 1.26 -18.97
C LYS A 42 5.45 2.27 -19.46
N ALA A 43 6.75 1.91 -19.49
CA ALA A 43 7.85 2.83 -19.79
C ALA A 43 7.76 4.14 -18.96
N LYS A 44 7.26 4.03 -17.73
CA LYS A 44 7.04 5.17 -16.82
C LYS A 44 7.76 4.92 -15.51
N LYS A 45 8.60 5.87 -15.14
CA LYS A 45 9.39 5.80 -13.91
C LYS A 45 8.47 5.93 -12.69
N ILE A 46 8.35 4.86 -11.93
CA ILE A 46 7.57 4.82 -10.69
C ILE A 46 8.52 4.68 -9.52
N SER A 47 8.41 5.58 -8.55
CA SER A 47 9.21 5.45 -7.34
C SER A 47 8.72 4.27 -6.49
N HIS A 48 9.64 3.42 -6.04
CA HIS A 48 9.34 2.35 -5.07
C HIS A 48 8.62 2.88 -3.82
N LYS A 49 8.87 4.14 -3.40
CA LYS A 49 8.19 4.78 -2.26
C LYS A 49 6.69 4.94 -2.51
N THR A 50 6.29 5.18 -3.76
CA THR A 50 4.88 5.31 -4.14
C THR A 50 4.18 3.95 -4.08
N VAL A 51 4.83 2.90 -4.60
CA VAL A 51 4.35 1.51 -4.51
C VAL A 51 4.28 1.06 -3.05
N GLU A 52 5.31 1.35 -2.26
CA GLU A 52 5.37 1.01 -0.84
C GLU A 52 4.23 1.68 -0.06
N ARG A 53 3.97 2.98 -0.27
CA ARG A 53 2.82 3.66 0.36
C ARG A 53 1.49 3.03 -0.03
N PHE A 54 1.35 2.65 -1.29
CA PHE A 54 0.13 2.01 -1.78
C PHE A 54 -0.06 0.62 -1.15
N LEU A 55 0.97 -0.22 -1.15
CA LEU A 55 0.92 -1.55 -0.53
C LEU A 55 0.74 -1.47 1.00
N LYS A 56 1.28 -0.45 1.66
CA LYS A 56 0.99 -0.13 3.07
C LYS A 56 -0.48 0.23 3.27
N PHE A 57 -1.04 1.10 2.43
CA PHE A 57 -2.45 1.46 2.48
C PHE A 57 -3.37 0.25 2.28
N CYS A 58 -2.99 -0.68 1.39
CA CYS A 58 -3.73 -1.93 1.17
C CYS A 58 -3.47 -3.01 2.23
N GLY A 59 -2.56 -2.80 3.18
CA GLY A 59 -2.19 -3.79 4.19
C GLY A 59 -1.43 -5.01 3.65
N LEU A 60 -0.87 -4.92 2.44
CA LEU A 60 -0.18 -6.02 1.74
C LEU A 60 1.33 -6.00 1.92
N LEU A 61 1.87 -4.98 2.57
CA LEU A 61 3.23 -4.99 3.08
C LEU A 61 3.26 -5.75 4.41
N THR A 62 3.44 -7.06 4.32
CA THR A 62 3.85 -7.85 5.49
C THR A 62 5.25 -7.40 5.86
N PHE A 63 5.40 -6.69 6.98
CA PHE A 63 6.68 -6.29 7.54
C PHE A 63 7.52 -7.57 7.75
N ARG A 64 8.47 -7.85 6.84
CA ARG A 64 9.42 -8.96 7.00
C ARG A 64 10.32 -8.57 8.18
N GLY A 65 9.97 -9.00 9.39
CA GLY A 65 10.75 -8.70 10.60
C GLY A 65 9.99 -8.61 11.92
N THR A 66 8.65 -8.71 11.96
CA THR A 66 7.96 -8.89 13.25
C THR A 66 6.88 -9.95 13.12
N GLY A 67 6.91 -10.93 14.03
CA GLY A 67 5.80 -11.86 14.20
C GLY A 67 4.51 -11.06 14.24
N VAL A 68 3.55 -11.49 13.43
CA VAL A 68 2.24 -10.87 13.27
C VAL A 68 1.54 -10.84 14.63
N LYS A 69 1.79 -9.80 15.44
CA LYS A 69 0.76 -9.29 16.32
C LYS A 69 -0.23 -8.64 15.36
N LYS A 70 -1.25 -9.40 14.99
CA LYS A 70 -2.52 -8.81 14.60
C LYS A 70 -2.83 -7.81 15.70
N THR A 71 -2.60 -6.52 15.48
CA THR A 71 -3.38 -5.52 16.18
C THR A 71 -4.72 -5.61 15.49
N PRO A 72 -5.75 -6.26 16.08
CA PRO A 72 -7.09 -6.00 15.62
C PRO A 72 -7.24 -4.49 15.71
N HIS A 73 -7.53 -3.84 14.58
CA HIS A 73 -8.14 -2.52 14.64
C HIS A 73 -9.34 -2.71 15.56
N ALA A 74 -9.21 -2.26 16.81
CA ALA A 74 -10.31 -2.17 17.74
C ALA A 74 -11.31 -1.24 17.08
N ARG A 75 -12.24 -1.81 16.31
CA ARG A 75 -13.45 -1.16 15.88
C ARG A 75 -14.08 -0.72 17.18
N LYS A 76 -13.92 0.56 17.56
CA LYS A 76 -14.40 1.11 18.83
C LYS A 76 -15.82 0.58 19.00
N GLY A 77 -15.99 -0.33 19.97
CA GLY A 77 -17.28 -0.89 20.30
C GLY A 77 -18.20 0.28 20.54
N LYS A 78 -19.23 0.40 19.70
CA LYS A 78 -20.34 1.30 19.96
C LYS A 78 -20.91 0.81 21.29
N LYS A 79 -20.72 1.58 22.36
CA LYS A 79 -21.28 1.26 23.68
C LYS A 79 -22.78 1.11 23.51
N THR A 80 -23.29 -0.12 23.52
CA THR A 80 -24.71 -0.39 23.73
C THR A 80 -24.99 -0.02 25.17
N ARG A 81 -25.73 1.08 25.36
CA ARG A 81 -26.31 1.44 26.65
C ARG A 81 -27.32 0.34 26.95
N LYS A 82 -27.01 -0.54 27.91
CA LYS A 82 -28.05 -1.32 28.59
C LYS A 82 -28.91 -0.30 29.32
N ASN A 83 -30.07 0.00 28.76
CA ASN A 83 -31.13 0.61 29.55
C ASN A 83 -31.79 -0.51 30.34
N LEU A 84 -31.97 -0.17 31.62
CA LEU A 84 -32.62 -0.87 32.72
C LEU A 84 -33.88 -1.62 32.29
#